data_AF-A0A4Q1BKS0-F1
#
_entry.id   AF-A0A4Q1BKS0-F1
#
_cell.length_a   1.000
_cell.length_b   1.000
_cell.length_c   1.000
_cell.angle_alpha   90.00
_cell.angle_beta   90.00
_cell.angle_gamma   90.00
#
_symmetry.space_group_name_H-M   'P 1'
#
loop_
_entity.id
_entity.type
_entity.pdbx_description
1 polymer ?
#
loop_
_entity_poly.entity_id
_entity_poly.type
_entity_poly.pdbx_seq_one_letter_code
_entity_poly.pdbx_strand_id
1 'polypeptide(L)'
;MPPRLKTNGQNWRGGIQKRRFVSFPKLFPSPPLDPRRKASTTANQTDWLAWLRKKAEGGGQGGKALLFAGLGSYPHTPHSPTPSSLAIWEQASEALLTPDTSLLYDTKGMEEFAGILHGTRGVRGWMRGWVKGRTLDELMLRADVTAAFILSSSIAILASEQEHTNGEGLIPSGVTHLVGHGFIGTLTALVAAGRIDLPTGVRLARMYASLPASPEGENRKFMTTVLSARQFHSLSHPEDWTLEGNQGESSSAPERRRRAMQLILDEIHEMQREWEKDGQGEWAEAGIINSSKVLVVTGTHDATSQVITRLQVLGLANEVMDVPMPCPFNTRLMVHAQPLFRDILSRAQFNPSSTPEITVMDPCTTQPIGHLPQALETHLCSQVRWHKTLSQLCSDPLPQVGAFYTVGKGAKGLGVMLRGEIKRRVEGAPEIEVREYGREEEDEWVKRKLR
;
A
#
# COMPACT_ATOMS: atom_id res chain seq x y z
N MET A 1 33.53 69.11 40.86
CA MET A 1 33.31 69.15 39.39
C MET A 1 32.85 67.79 38.90
N PRO A 2 31.64 67.67 38.31
CA PRO A 2 31.26 66.59 37.41
C PRO A 2 30.82 67.11 36.01
N PRO A 3 30.79 66.24 34.97
CA PRO A 3 29.69 66.26 33.99
C PRO A 3 29.24 64.83 33.59
N ARG A 4 27.94 64.45 33.62
CA ARG A 4 26.79 64.68 32.70
C ARG A 4 26.69 63.74 31.46
N LEU A 5 25.76 62.77 31.60
CA LEU A 5 24.79 62.14 30.66
C LEU A 5 24.81 62.47 29.15
N LYS A 6 24.64 61.42 28.32
CA LYS A 6 23.54 61.32 27.32
C LYS A 6 23.03 59.88 27.16
N THR A 7 21.71 59.75 27.29
CA THR A 7 20.85 58.61 26.95
C THR A 7 20.52 58.59 25.47
N ASN A 8 20.34 57.41 24.88
CA ASN A 8 19.43 57.21 23.74
C ASN A 8 18.70 55.87 23.90
N GLY A 9 17.42 55.94 24.24
CA GLY A 9 16.49 54.83 24.13
C GLY A 9 15.84 54.83 22.75
N GLN A 10 15.60 53.64 22.20
CA GLN A 10 14.56 53.45 21.20
C GLN A 10 13.86 52.10 21.42
N ASN A 11 12.55 52.24 21.60
CA ASN A 11 11.55 51.21 21.85
C ASN A 11 11.45 50.23 20.67
N TRP A 12 11.62 48.94 20.91
CA TRP A 12 11.09 47.90 20.02
C TRP A 12 9.67 47.51 20.47
N ARG A 13 8.68 48.22 19.92
CA ARG A 13 7.31 47.69 19.77
C ARG A 13 7.26 46.92 18.46
N GLY A 14 7.46 45.61 18.51
CA GLY A 14 7.25 44.70 17.38
C GLY A 14 5.90 44.01 17.51
N GLY A 15 4.94 44.36 16.65
CA GLY A 15 3.56 43.90 16.71
C GLY A 15 3.41 42.38 16.52
N ILE A 16 2.53 41.80 17.32
CA ILE A 16 1.94 40.48 17.07
C ILE A 16 1.03 40.62 15.84
N GLN A 17 1.58 40.39 14.65
CA GLN A 17 0.75 40.05 13.50
C GLN A 17 0.21 38.65 13.72
N LYS A 18 -1.07 38.56 14.11
CA LYS A 18 -1.85 37.33 14.02
C LYS A 18 -1.77 36.82 12.58
N ARG A 19 -0.96 35.79 12.34
CA ARG A 19 -1.00 35.02 11.10
C ARG A 19 -2.40 34.47 10.95
N ARG A 20 -3.12 34.91 9.91
CA ARG A 20 -4.38 34.30 9.50
C ARG A 20 -4.07 32.86 9.10
N PHE A 21 -4.54 31.89 9.88
CA PHE A 21 -4.68 30.53 9.41
C PHE A 21 -5.64 30.57 8.22
N VAL A 22 -5.15 30.17 7.04
CA VAL A 22 -6.03 29.86 5.91
C VAL A 22 -6.79 28.59 6.31
N SER A 23 -8.12 28.69 6.44
CA SER A 23 -8.96 27.52 6.70
C SER A 23 -8.97 26.67 5.44
N PHE A 24 -8.34 25.50 5.50
CA PHE A 24 -8.39 24.51 4.43
C PHE A 24 -9.74 23.78 4.43
N PRO A 25 -10.23 23.32 3.27
CA PRO A 25 -11.31 22.35 3.23
C PRO A 25 -10.89 21.10 4.02
N LYS A 26 -11.82 20.52 4.78
CA LYS A 26 -11.57 19.35 5.62
C LYS A 26 -11.30 18.11 4.75
N LEU A 27 -10.04 17.92 4.35
CA LEU A 27 -9.59 16.75 3.57
C LEU A 27 -9.85 15.43 4.30
N PHE A 28 -9.81 15.46 5.63
CA PHE A 28 -10.08 14.32 6.48
C PHE A 28 -11.34 14.55 7.31
N PRO A 29 -12.16 13.51 7.51
CA PRO A 29 -13.29 13.57 8.43
C PRO A 29 -12.78 13.89 9.84
N SER A 30 -13.42 14.86 10.51
CA SER A 30 -13.08 15.20 11.89
C SER A 30 -13.48 14.06 12.83
N PRO A 31 -12.70 13.75 13.88
CA PRO A 31 -13.14 12.80 14.91
C PRO A 31 -14.46 13.29 15.53
N PRO A 32 -15.38 12.38 15.90
CA PRO A 32 -16.64 12.77 16.53
C PRO A 32 -16.36 13.50 17.85
N LEU A 33 -17.11 14.59 18.11
CA LEU A 33 -17.12 15.25 19.42
C LEU A 33 -17.66 14.28 20.48
N ASP A 34 -16.95 14.13 21.60
CA ASP A 34 -17.28 13.27 22.74
C ASP A 34 -18.76 13.38 23.16
N PRO A 35 -19.61 12.38 22.85
CA PRO A 35 -20.98 12.37 23.29
C PRO A 35 -21.05 11.57 24.60
N ARG A 36 -20.79 12.25 25.72
CA ARG A 36 -21.16 11.71 27.03
C ARG A 36 -22.67 11.50 27.08
N ARG A 37 -23.05 10.21 27.18
CA ARG A 37 -24.35 9.66 27.60
C ARG A 37 -25.58 10.15 26.83
N LYS A 38 -26.18 9.21 26.08
CA LYS A 38 -27.57 8.75 26.29
C LYS A 38 -27.77 7.43 25.53
N ALA A 39 -27.72 6.32 26.26
CA ALA A 39 -28.23 5.05 25.77
C ALA A 39 -29.76 5.09 25.81
N SER A 40 -30.40 4.77 24.69
CA SER A 40 -31.81 4.38 24.66
C SER A 40 -31.89 3.06 23.89
N THR A 41 -32.23 2.01 24.62
CA THR A 41 -32.48 0.67 24.09
C THR A 41 -33.88 0.62 23.48
N THR A 42 -33.97 0.33 22.19
CA THR A 42 -35.15 -0.32 21.61
C THR A 42 -34.67 -1.33 20.59
N ALA A 43 -34.65 -2.59 21.02
CA ALA A 43 -34.64 -3.74 20.15
C ALA A 43 -36.03 -3.89 19.54
N ASN A 44 -36.14 -3.90 18.22
CA ASN A 44 -36.99 -4.80 17.42
C ASN A 44 -37.04 -4.33 15.95
N GLN A 45 -37.01 -5.32 15.06
CA GLN A 45 -37.17 -5.28 13.59
C GLN A 45 -35.90 -5.02 12.74
N THR A 46 -35.08 -6.06 12.62
CA THR A 46 -34.19 -6.26 11.46
C THR A 46 -34.92 -7.06 10.39
N ASP A 47 -35.64 -6.37 9.50
CA ASP A 47 -36.06 -6.95 8.22
C ASP A 47 -34.87 -6.89 7.23
N TRP A 48 -33.93 -7.81 7.42
CA TRP A 48 -32.73 -7.96 6.61
C TRP A 48 -33.04 -8.30 5.15
N LEU A 49 -34.21 -8.90 4.88
CA LEU A 49 -34.70 -9.21 3.54
C LEU A 49 -35.18 -7.96 2.81
N ALA A 50 -35.82 -7.01 3.50
CA ALA A 50 -36.15 -5.70 2.94
C ALA A 50 -34.88 -4.88 2.61
N TRP A 51 -33.84 -4.96 3.43
CA TRP A 51 -32.54 -4.34 3.16
C TRP A 51 -31.84 -4.94 1.93
N LEU A 52 -31.86 -6.26 1.76
CA LEU A 52 -31.32 -6.96 0.58
C LEU A 52 -32.11 -6.65 -0.69
N ARG A 53 -33.46 -6.64 -0.63
CA ARG A 53 -34.32 -6.31 -1.79
C ARG A 53 -34.12 -4.88 -2.25
N LYS A 54 -33.96 -3.93 -1.33
CA LYS A 54 -33.69 -2.52 -1.66
C LYS A 54 -32.31 -2.31 -2.34
N LYS A 55 -31.35 -3.22 -2.13
CA LYS A 55 -30.05 -3.25 -2.84
C LYS A 55 -30.11 -3.94 -4.21
N ALA A 56 -31.01 -4.91 -4.39
CA ALA A 56 -31.19 -5.63 -5.66
C ALA A 56 -32.04 -4.84 -6.67
N GLU A 57 -32.90 -3.92 -6.21
CA GLU A 57 -33.80 -3.13 -7.04
C GLU A 57 -33.17 -1.83 -7.61
N GLY A 58 -31.93 -1.52 -7.22
CA GLY A 58 -31.15 -0.45 -7.85
C GLY A 58 -30.39 -0.98 -9.06
N GLY A 59 -30.94 -0.82 -10.27
CA GLY A 59 -30.22 -1.01 -11.54
C GLY A 59 -29.12 0.04 -11.78
N GLY A 60 -28.30 0.31 -10.76
CA GLY A 60 -27.21 1.28 -10.77
C GLY A 60 -25.86 0.62 -11.06
N GLN A 61 -24.97 1.36 -11.72
CA GLN A 61 -23.57 1.00 -11.91
C GLN A 61 -22.96 0.45 -10.62
N GLY A 62 -22.31 -0.72 -10.69
CA GLY A 62 -21.64 -1.33 -9.54
C GLY A 62 -20.66 -0.36 -8.87
N GLY A 63 -20.39 -0.58 -7.58
CA GLY A 63 -19.49 0.24 -6.79
C GLY A 63 -18.04 0.24 -7.32
N LYS A 64 -17.22 1.14 -6.79
CA LYS A 64 -15.81 1.27 -7.18
C LYS A 64 -14.90 0.60 -6.14
N ALA A 65 -13.80 0.02 -6.58
CA ALA A 65 -12.74 -0.49 -5.72
C ALA A 65 -11.43 0.27 -5.97
N LEU A 66 -10.80 0.79 -4.91
CA LEU A 66 -9.46 1.40 -5.00
C LEU A 66 -8.38 0.39 -4.64
N LEU A 67 -7.33 0.32 -5.45
CA LEU A 67 -6.18 -0.55 -5.27
C LEU A 67 -4.93 0.28 -4.97
N PHE A 68 -4.28 -0.01 -3.84
CA PHE A 68 -3.08 0.69 -3.37
C PHE A 68 -1.84 -0.20 -3.47
N ALA A 69 -0.74 0.35 -3.98
CA ALA A 69 0.54 -0.33 -4.10
C ALA A 69 1.21 -0.60 -2.74
N GLY A 70 2.01 -1.66 -2.68
CA GLY A 70 2.77 -2.07 -1.50
C GLY A 70 4.26 -1.73 -1.58
N LEU A 71 5.02 -2.15 -0.56
CA LEU A 71 6.48 -2.05 -0.56
C LEU A 71 7.07 -2.85 -1.74
N GLY A 72 8.14 -2.34 -2.34
CA GLY A 72 8.70 -2.89 -3.59
C GLY A 72 8.00 -2.39 -4.86
N SER A 73 7.02 -1.48 -4.74
CA SER A 73 6.47 -0.75 -5.87
C SER A 73 7.14 0.62 -6.00
N TYR A 74 7.36 1.09 -7.23
CA TYR A 74 7.87 2.44 -7.46
C TYR A 74 6.86 3.47 -6.98
N PRO A 75 7.22 4.42 -6.11
CA PRO A 75 6.27 5.40 -5.67
C PRO A 75 6.28 6.64 -6.55
N HIS A 76 5.13 7.30 -6.72
CA HIS A 76 5.01 8.35 -7.73
C HIS A 76 4.47 9.66 -7.17
N THR A 77 4.96 10.76 -7.70
CA THR A 77 4.36 12.06 -7.42
C THR A 77 3.18 12.30 -8.35
N PRO A 78 2.08 12.95 -7.89
CA PRO A 78 1.04 13.39 -8.81
C PRO A 78 1.64 14.30 -9.88
N HIS A 79 1.18 14.13 -11.11
CA HIS A 79 1.71 14.85 -12.28
C HIS A 79 1.56 16.36 -12.11
N SER A 80 0.35 16.80 -11.72
CA SER A 80 0.02 18.19 -11.39
C SER A 80 -0.37 18.30 -9.92
N PRO A 81 0.60 18.48 -8.99
CA PRO A 81 0.28 18.53 -7.57
C PRO A 81 -0.59 19.76 -7.27
N THR A 82 -1.76 19.52 -6.71
CA THR A 82 -2.63 20.56 -6.19
C THR A 82 -2.17 21.07 -4.82
N PRO A 83 -2.62 22.25 -4.36
CA PRO A 83 -2.45 22.68 -2.97
C PRO A 83 -2.80 21.59 -1.93
N SER A 84 -3.90 20.86 -2.14
CA SER A 84 -4.28 19.75 -1.25
C SER A 84 -3.24 18.62 -1.25
N SER A 85 -2.75 18.27 -2.44
CA SER A 85 -1.67 17.28 -2.59
C SER A 85 -0.36 17.73 -1.91
N LEU A 86 0.00 19.00 -2.04
CA LEU A 86 1.21 19.57 -1.41
C LEU A 86 1.10 19.58 0.12
N ALA A 87 -0.10 19.81 0.68
CA ALA A 87 -0.34 19.74 2.11
C ALA A 87 -0.11 18.33 2.67
N ILE A 88 -0.51 17.28 1.94
CA ILE A 88 -0.20 15.89 2.30
C ILE A 88 1.30 15.66 2.39
N TRP A 89 2.07 16.16 1.41
CA TRP A 89 3.53 16.04 1.43
C TRP A 89 4.17 16.79 2.60
N GLU A 90 3.67 17.98 2.94
CA GLU A 90 4.16 18.76 4.08
C GLU A 90 3.89 18.03 5.40
N GLN A 91 2.67 17.54 5.60
CA GLN A 91 2.27 16.80 6.80
C GLN A 91 3.04 15.47 6.95
N ALA A 92 3.23 14.72 5.86
CA ALA A 92 4.02 13.49 5.88
C ALA A 92 5.50 13.76 6.20
N SER A 93 6.06 14.83 5.61
CA SER A 93 7.43 15.27 5.85
C SER A 93 7.65 15.65 7.31
N GLU A 94 6.72 16.40 7.89
CA GLU A 94 6.74 16.79 9.30
C GLU A 94 6.62 15.57 10.22
N ALA A 95 5.72 14.63 9.91
CA ALA A 95 5.53 13.42 10.70
C ALA A 95 6.78 12.54 10.76
N LEU A 96 7.54 12.43 9.66
CA LEU A 96 8.78 11.66 9.62
C LEU A 96 9.91 12.30 10.44
N LEU A 97 9.98 13.63 10.46
CA LEU A 97 11.08 14.36 11.09
C LEU A 97 10.77 14.81 12.53
N THR A 98 9.57 14.56 13.03
CA THR A 98 9.15 14.93 14.37
C THR A 98 8.96 13.68 15.24
N PRO A 99 9.69 13.55 16.35
CA PRO A 99 9.51 12.43 17.27
C PRO A 99 8.10 12.41 17.86
N ASP A 100 7.61 11.23 18.20
CA ASP A 100 6.30 11.04 18.81
C ASP A 100 6.39 10.05 19.97
N THR A 101 6.40 10.57 21.19
CA THR A 101 6.53 9.77 22.40
C THR A 101 5.32 8.87 22.66
N SER A 102 4.15 9.19 22.11
CA SER A 102 2.95 8.35 22.28
C SER A 102 3.09 7.04 21.51
N LEU A 103 3.73 7.08 20.35
CA LEU A 103 4.05 5.93 19.50
C LEU A 103 5.42 5.32 19.77
N LEU A 104 6.22 5.91 20.68
CA LEU A 104 7.65 5.62 20.83
C LEU A 104 8.43 5.76 19.51
N TYR A 105 8.00 6.69 18.66
CA TYR A 105 8.64 6.98 17.39
C TYR A 105 9.80 7.94 17.60
N ASP A 106 11.01 7.49 17.27
CA ASP A 106 12.20 8.33 17.19
C ASP A 106 12.56 8.67 15.74
N THR A 107 13.43 9.67 15.56
CA THR A 107 13.91 10.14 14.25
C THR A 107 15.36 9.76 14.00
N LYS A 108 15.89 8.73 14.68
CA LYS A 108 17.28 8.28 14.52
C LYS A 108 17.49 7.78 13.08
N GLY A 109 18.59 8.18 12.44
CA GLY A 109 18.85 7.88 11.03
C GLY A 109 18.13 8.81 10.05
N MET A 110 17.51 9.88 10.54
CA MET A 110 16.91 10.96 9.73
C MET A 110 17.74 12.26 9.75
N GLU A 111 18.96 12.23 10.29
CA GLU A 111 19.81 13.42 10.47
C GLU A 111 20.21 14.03 9.12
N GLU A 112 20.39 13.20 8.08
CA GLU A 112 20.65 13.66 6.71
C GLU A 112 19.50 14.51 6.14
N PHE A 113 18.28 14.31 6.66
CA PHE A 113 17.09 15.09 6.31
C PHE A 113 16.82 16.22 7.31
N ALA A 114 17.41 16.21 8.50
CA ALA A 114 17.22 17.23 9.53
C ALA A 114 17.79 18.60 9.11
N GLY A 115 18.90 18.63 8.35
CA GLY A 115 19.45 19.85 7.75
C GLY A 115 18.49 20.56 6.78
N ILE A 116 17.48 19.85 6.27
CA ILE A 116 16.45 20.38 5.37
C ILE A 116 15.43 21.25 6.14
N LEU A 117 15.34 21.11 7.47
CA LEU A 117 14.48 21.93 8.34
C LEU A 117 15.12 23.25 8.78
N HIS A 118 16.46 23.37 8.77
CA HIS A 118 17.19 24.47 9.42
C HIS A 118 17.68 25.60 8.49
N GLY A 119 17.42 25.50 7.18
CA GLY A 119 17.55 26.66 6.28
C GLY A 119 16.35 27.61 6.44
N THR A 120 16.54 28.92 6.31
CA THR A 120 15.51 29.99 6.39
C THR A 120 14.35 29.87 5.38
N ARG A 121 14.29 28.76 4.63
CA ARG A 121 13.12 28.17 3.98
C ARG A 121 13.24 26.66 4.16
N GLY A 122 12.75 26.11 5.27
CA GLY A 122 12.61 24.66 5.43
C GLY A 122 11.93 24.13 4.17
N VAL A 123 12.57 23.22 3.45
CA VAL A 123 12.12 22.92 2.08
C VAL A 123 10.81 22.14 2.17
N ARG A 124 9.70 22.88 2.05
CA ARG A 124 8.36 22.32 1.87
C ARG A 124 8.40 21.26 0.77
N GLY A 125 7.95 20.04 1.08
CA GLY A 125 7.88 18.95 0.12
C GLY A 125 9.22 18.27 -0.20
N TRP A 126 10.19 18.23 0.73
CA TRP A 126 11.45 17.52 0.52
C TRP A 126 11.26 16.04 0.16
N MET A 127 10.29 15.34 0.78
CA MET A 127 9.97 13.95 0.45
C MET A 127 9.65 13.81 -1.04
N ARG A 128 8.86 14.74 -1.59
CA ARG A 128 8.52 14.81 -3.01
C ARG A 128 9.77 15.00 -3.88
N GLY A 129 10.70 15.87 -3.45
CA GLY A 129 11.96 16.09 -4.15
C GLY A 129 12.91 14.90 -4.10
N TRP A 130 12.94 14.17 -2.98
CA TRP A 130 13.82 13.04 -2.74
C TRP A 130 13.58 11.88 -3.72
N VAL A 131 12.32 11.63 -4.07
CA VAL A 131 11.95 10.55 -5.01
C VAL A 131 12.16 10.92 -6.47
N LYS A 132 12.07 12.21 -6.80
CA LYS A 132 12.12 12.65 -8.19
C LYS A 132 13.51 12.33 -8.79
N GLY A 133 13.52 11.49 -9.82
CA GLY A 133 14.73 11.16 -10.58
C GLY A 133 15.54 9.99 -10.02
N ARG A 134 15.09 9.32 -8.95
CA ARG A 134 15.72 8.09 -8.44
C ARG A 134 15.06 6.84 -9.02
N THR A 135 15.84 5.75 -9.12
CA THR A 135 15.32 4.41 -9.45
C THR A 135 14.70 3.75 -8.23
N LEU A 136 13.94 2.66 -8.41
CA LEU A 136 13.40 1.91 -7.27
C LEU A 136 14.52 1.37 -6.38
N ASP A 137 15.58 0.83 -6.97
CA ASP A 137 16.70 0.24 -6.24
C ASP A 137 17.40 1.27 -5.35
N GLU A 138 17.63 2.49 -5.87
CA GLU A 138 18.19 3.60 -5.10
C GLU A 138 17.30 4.02 -3.93
N LEU A 139 15.98 3.98 -4.12
CA LEU A 139 15.01 4.31 -3.06
C LEU A 139 14.99 3.23 -1.99
N MET A 140 15.02 1.96 -2.38
CA MET A 140 14.96 0.82 -1.46
C MET A 140 16.20 0.66 -0.58
N LEU A 141 17.32 1.34 -0.89
CA LEU A 141 18.43 1.54 0.07
C LEU A 141 17.98 2.23 1.37
N ARG A 142 16.91 3.03 1.30
CA ARG A 142 16.19 3.63 2.42
C ARG A 142 14.74 3.15 2.39
N ALA A 143 14.54 1.83 2.51
CA ALA A 143 13.21 1.21 2.51
C ALA A 143 12.30 1.79 3.60
N ASP A 144 12.87 2.22 4.73
CA ASP A 144 12.17 2.92 5.82
C ASP A 144 11.51 4.23 5.35
N VAL A 145 12.22 5.04 4.56
CA VAL A 145 11.70 6.29 3.97
C VAL A 145 10.78 5.99 2.77
N THR A 146 11.12 4.98 1.98
CA THR A 146 10.36 4.60 0.77
C THR A 146 8.98 4.07 1.12
N ALA A 147 8.86 3.28 2.19
CA ALA A 147 7.59 2.79 2.73
C ALA A 147 6.63 3.95 3.06
N ALA A 148 7.11 4.95 3.81
CA ALA A 148 6.35 6.16 4.13
C ALA A 148 5.97 6.95 2.87
N PHE A 149 6.87 6.99 1.88
CA PHE A 149 6.63 7.71 0.65
C PHE A 149 5.59 7.02 -0.25
N ILE A 150 5.58 5.68 -0.38
CA ILE A 150 4.55 4.92 -1.13
C ILE A 150 3.14 5.26 -0.62
N LEU A 151 2.97 5.27 0.71
CA LEU A 151 1.73 5.65 1.35
C LEU A 151 1.38 7.12 1.06
N SER A 152 2.31 8.03 1.35
CA SER A 152 2.09 9.48 1.20
C SER A 152 1.76 9.87 -0.24
N SER A 153 2.42 9.23 -1.20
CA SER A 153 2.18 9.36 -2.65
C SER A 153 0.73 9.06 -3.01
N SER A 154 0.22 7.92 -2.56
CA SER A 154 -1.15 7.48 -2.86
C SER A 154 -2.19 8.43 -2.26
N ILE A 155 -1.97 8.88 -1.02
CA ILE A 155 -2.85 9.86 -0.36
C ILE A 155 -2.78 11.22 -1.07
N ALA A 156 -1.60 11.65 -1.49
CA ALA A 156 -1.42 12.91 -2.21
C ALA A 156 -2.07 12.89 -3.60
N ILE A 157 -2.12 11.73 -4.27
CA ILE A 157 -2.86 11.53 -5.52
C ILE A 157 -4.35 11.67 -5.25
N LEU A 158 -4.91 10.96 -4.26
CA LEU A 158 -6.32 11.07 -3.91
C LEU A 158 -6.72 12.49 -3.52
N ALA A 159 -5.85 13.23 -2.81
CA ALA A 159 -6.10 14.63 -2.47
C ALA A 159 -6.13 15.53 -3.73
N SER A 160 -5.32 15.21 -4.74
CA SER A 160 -5.36 15.90 -6.04
C SER A 160 -6.66 15.61 -6.77
N GLU A 161 -7.07 14.34 -6.84
CA GLU A 161 -8.32 13.92 -7.48
C GLU A 161 -9.54 14.52 -6.78
N GLN A 162 -9.55 14.56 -5.44
CA GLN A 162 -10.60 15.21 -4.65
C GLN A 162 -10.72 16.70 -5.00
N GLU A 163 -9.60 17.42 -5.10
CA GLU A 163 -9.61 18.84 -5.45
C GLU A 163 -10.10 19.08 -6.90
N HIS A 164 -9.63 18.27 -7.86
CA HIS A 164 -10.05 18.37 -9.26
C HIS A 164 -11.55 18.09 -9.45
N THR A 165 -12.10 17.17 -8.66
CA THR A 165 -13.51 16.78 -8.74
C THR A 165 -14.42 17.57 -7.79
N ASN A 166 -13.86 18.48 -6.98
CA ASN A 166 -14.56 19.14 -5.87
C ASN A 166 -15.29 18.15 -4.94
N GLY A 167 -14.68 16.99 -4.68
CA GLY A 167 -15.25 15.95 -3.82
C GLY A 167 -15.34 16.39 -2.36
N GLU A 168 -16.29 15.84 -1.59
CA GLU A 168 -16.48 16.19 -0.17
C GLU A 168 -15.43 15.56 0.77
N GLY A 169 -14.69 14.55 0.30
CA GLY A 169 -13.67 13.86 1.07
C GLY A 169 -12.64 13.18 0.18
N LEU A 170 -11.57 12.69 0.82
CA LEU A 170 -10.43 12.08 0.12
C LEU A 170 -10.81 10.87 -0.75
N ILE A 171 -11.85 10.13 -0.35
CA ILE A 171 -12.34 8.97 -1.11
C ILE A 171 -13.36 9.44 -2.16
N PRO A 172 -13.17 9.12 -3.45
CA PRO A 172 -14.13 9.42 -4.50
C PRO A 172 -15.51 8.79 -4.27
N SER A 173 -16.56 9.46 -4.77
CA SER A 173 -17.93 8.97 -4.65
C SER A 173 -18.14 7.60 -5.32
N GLY A 174 -18.94 6.75 -4.68
CA GLY A 174 -19.26 5.40 -5.14
C GLY A 174 -18.17 4.36 -4.87
N VAL A 175 -17.07 4.71 -4.19
CA VAL A 175 -16.12 3.72 -3.68
C VAL A 175 -16.75 2.91 -2.57
N THR A 176 -16.67 1.60 -2.70
CA THR A 176 -17.23 0.61 -1.78
C THR A 176 -16.16 -0.27 -1.17
N HIS A 177 -15.01 -0.42 -1.85
CA HIS A 177 -13.91 -1.27 -1.43
C HIS A 177 -12.58 -0.53 -1.51
N LEU A 178 -11.73 -0.72 -0.50
CA LEU A 178 -10.34 -0.28 -0.49
C LEU A 178 -9.46 -1.51 -0.27
N VAL A 179 -8.42 -1.65 -1.07
CA VAL A 179 -7.60 -2.86 -1.08
C VAL A 179 -6.14 -2.48 -1.20
N GLY A 180 -5.36 -2.92 -0.23
CA GLY A 180 -3.92 -2.68 -0.19
C GLY A 180 -3.11 -3.90 -0.57
N HIS A 181 -2.08 -3.74 -1.38
CA HIS A 181 -1.09 -4.79 -1.60
C HIS A 181 -0.07 -4.80 -0.43
N GLY A 182 -0.01 -5.91 0.30
CA GLY A 182 0.84 -6.05 1.48
C GLY A 182 0.51 -5.07 2.62
N PHE A 183 1.43 -4.96 3.59
CA PHE A 183 1.26 -4.08 4.75
C PHE A 183 1.12 -2.59 4.36
N ILE A 184 2.03 -2.06 3.55
CA ILE A 184 2.05 -0.63 3.19
C ILE A 184 0.81 -0.21 2.40
N GLY A 185 0.38 -1.03 1.43
CA GLY A 185 -0.87 -0.76 0.71
C GLY A 185 -2.08 -0.81 1.64
N THR A 186 -2.11 -1.75 2.59
CA THR A 186 -3.23 -1.89 3.54
C THR A 186 -3.27 -0.71 4.50
N LEU A 187 -2.11 -0.27 4.98
CA LEU A 187 -1.98 0.92 5.80
C LEU A 187 -2.45 2.17 5.04
N THR A 188 -2.12 2.28 3.75
CA THR A 188 -2.62 3.34 2.87
C THR A 188 -4.14 3.34 2.76
N ALA A 189 -4.76 2.17 2.59
CA ALA A 189 -6.21 2.03 2.57
C ALA A 189 -6.86 2.48 3.90
N LEU A 190 -6.25 2.15 5.03
CA LEU A 190 -6.72 2.58 6.35
C LEU A 190 -6.60 4.09 6.56
N VAL A 191 -5.51 4.71 6.10
CA VAL A 191 -5.36 6.18 6.11
C VAL A 191 -6.40 6.84 5.21
N ALA A 192 -6.61 6.32 4.01
CA ALA A 192 -7.62 6.84 3.09
C ALA A 192 -9.04 6.75 3.69
N ALA A 193 -9.35 5.67 4.41
CA ALA A 193 -10.62 5.47 5.12
C ALA A 193 -10.77 6.32 6.41
N GLY A 194 -9.76 7.09 6.78
CA GLY A 194 -9.73 7.83 8.04
C GLY A 194 -9.71 6.94 9.28
N ARG A 195 -9.39 5.64 9.13
CA ARG A 195 -9.22 4.68 10.25
C ARG A 195 -7.93 4.91 11.01
N ILE A 196 -6.96 5.55 10.37
CA ILE A 196 -5.67 5.99 10.94
C ILE A 196 -5.41 7.38 10.36
N ASP A 197 -4.87 8.31 11.13
CA ASP A 197 -4.46 9.60 10.59
C ASP A 197 -3.17 9.49 9.75
N LEU A 198 -2.93 10.48 8.89
CA LEU A 198 -1.75 10.47 8.02
C LEU A 198 -0.43 10.39 8.82
N PRO A 199 -0.19 11.21 9.87
CA PRO A 199 1.05 11.14 10.64
C PRO A 199 1.33 9.77 11.25
N THR A 200 0.32 9.13 11.84
CA THR A 200 0.45 7.77 12.41
C THR A 200 0.73 6.75 11.32
N GLY A 201 0.02 6.82 10.19
CA GLY A 201 0.26 5.93 9.03
C GLY A 201 1.68 6.06 8.48
N VAL A 202 2.20 7.28 8.34
CA VAL A 202 3.58 7.54 7.88
C VAL A 202 4.61 6.95 8.85
N ARG A 203 4.42 7.13 10.16
CA ARG A 203 5.35 6.60 11.17
C ARG A 203 5.30 5.08 11.25
N LEU A 204 4.10 4.48 11.20
CA LEU A 204 3.92 3.03 11.16
C LEU A 204 4.58 2.42 9.92
N ALA A 205 4.47 3.06 8.76
CA ALA A 205 5.14 2.62 7.54
C ALA A 205 6.67 2.57 7.71
N ARG A 206 7.25 3.64 8.29
CA ARG A 206 8.70 3.68 8.58
C ARG A 206 9.10 2.63 9.60
N MET A 207 8.42 2.57 10.75
CA MET A 207 8.73 1.63 11.82
C MET A 207 8.65 0.17 11.35
N TYR A 208 7.64 -0.18 10.53
CA TYR A 208 7.53 -1.50 9.91
C TYR A 208 8.75 -1.83 9.05
N ALA A 209 9.17 -0.91 8.18
CA ALA A 209 10.32 -1.10 7.30
C ALA A 209 11.68 -0.95 8.01
N SER A 210 11.69 -0.52 9.27
CA SER A 210 12.87 -0.45 10.15
C SER A 210 12.98 -1.62 11.14
N LEU A 211 12.06 -2.59 11.09
CA LEU A 211 12.14 -3.78 11.94
C LEU A 211 13.45 -4.55 11.66
N PRO A 212 14.02 -5.24 12.66
CA PRO A 212 15.22 -6.04 12.47
C PRO A 212 14.90 -7.27 11.60
N ALA A 213 15.71 -7.53 10.58
CA ALA A 213 15.53 -8.66 9.66
C ALA A 213 15.77 -10.02 10.33
N SER A 214 16.55 -10.06 11.41
CA SER A 214 16.91 -11.25 12.17
C SER A 214 16.94 -10.95 13.68
N PRO A 215 16.90 -11.98 14.56
CA PRO A 215 17.14 -11.81 15.99
C PRO A 215 18.49 -11.16 16.30
N GLU A 216 18.60 -10.53 17.48
CA GLU A 216 19.88 -9.97 17.94
C GLU A 216 20.98 -11.03 17.98
N GLY A 217 22.15 -10.69 17.43
CA GLY A 217 23.30 -11.60 17.36
C GLY A 217 23.31 -12.53 16.14
N GLU A 218 22.23 -12.61 15.36
CA GLU A 218 22.19 -13.37 14.11
C GLU A 218 22.44 -12.45 12.90
N ASN A 219 23.47 -12.75 12.11
CA ASN A 219 23.75 -12.06 10.86
C ASN A 219 23.50 -13.01 9.68
N ARG A 220 22.26 -13.03 9.19
CA ARG A 220 21.85 -13.83 8.03
C ARG A 220 21.58 -12.94 6.84
N LYS A 221 21.92 -13.42 5.65
CA LYS A 221 21.53 -12.79 4.39
C LYS A 221 20.17 -13.30 3.98
N PHE A 222 19.32 -12.38 3.53
CA PHE A 222 17.98 -12.68 3.04
C PHE A 222 17.89 -12.33 1.56
N MET A 223 17.00 -13.02 0.86
CA MET A 223 16.70 -12.76 -0.54
C MET A 223 15.19 -12.76 -0.73
N THR A 224 14.71 -11.88 -1.59
CA THR A 224 13.32 -11.84 -2.04
C THR A 224 13.32 -11.76 -3.54
N THR A 225 12.72 -12.74 -4.22
CA THR A 225 12.73 -12.86 -5.67
C THR A 225 11.33 -13.09 -6.23
N VAL A 226 11.07 -12.53 -7.41
CA VAL A 226 9.83 -12.76 -8.16
C VAL A 226 10.05 -13.99 -9.06
N LEU A 227 9.18 -14.98 -8.90
CA LEU A 227 9.16 -16.16 -9.77
C LEU A 227 7.93 -16.14 -10.69
N SER A 228 8.12 -16.58 -11.92
CA SER A 228 7.06 -16.74 -12.92
C SER A 228 7.00 -18.19 -13.41
N ALA A 229 5.79 -18.76 -13.46
CA ALA A 229 5.55 -20.11 -13.93
C ALA A 229 6.00 -20.27 -15.40
N ARG A 230 6.86 -21.27 -15.64
CA ARG A 230 7.58 -21.46 -16.92
C ARG A 230 6.65 -21.78 -18.09
N GLN A 231 5.56 -22.51 -17.84
CA GLN A 231 4.55 -22.82 -18.86
C GLN A 231 3.83 -21.59 -19.44
N PHE A 232 4.07 -20.39 -18.88
CA PHE A 232 3.47 -19.13 -19.32
C PHE A 232 4.51 -18.04 -19.63
N HIS A 233 5.77 -18.42 -19.82
CA HIS A 233 6.82 -17.51 -20.26
C HIS A 233 6.61 -17.07 -21.71
N SER A 234 6.03 -15.88 -21.87
CA SER A 234 6.24 -15.00 -23.03
C SER A 234 7.29 -13.91 -22.70
N LEU A 235 8.03 -14.06 -21.59
CA LEU A 235 8.87 -13.01 -20.97
C LEU A 235 10.38 -13.28 -21.09
N SER A 236 10.79 -14.29 -21.85
CA SER A 236 12.20 -14.72 -21.96
C SER A 236 12.95 -14.20 -23.21
N HIS A 237 12.35 -13.30 -24.01
CA HIS A 237 13.06 -12.65 -25.12
C HIS A 237 12.94 -11.12 -25.05
N PRO A 238 14.07 -10.37 -25.04
CA PRO A 238 14.06 -8.89 -25.00
C PRO A 238 13.42 -8.21 -26.22
N GLU A 239 13.20 -8.93 -27.32
CA GLU A 239 12.66 -8.38 -28.57
C GLU A 239 11.11 -8.47 -28.67
N ASP A 240 10.45 -9.23 -27.79
CA ASP A 240 9.00 -9.47 -27.83
C ASP A 240 8.18 -8.52 -26.93
N TRP A 241 8.63 -7.27 -26.77
CA TRP A 241 7.83 -6.23 -26.11
C TRP A 241 6.66 -5.73 -26.98
N THR A 242 6.42 -6.34 -28.15
CA THR A 242 5.30 -5.99 -29.02
C THR A 242 3.99 -6.43 -28.37
N LEU A 243 3.24 -5.42 -27.93
CA LEU A 243 1.85 -5.48 -27.50
C LEU A 243 0.95 -5.99 -28.63
N GLU A 244 0.93 -7.29 -28.94
CA GLU A 244 -0.17 -7.91 -29.68
C GLU A 244 -0.04 -9.44 -29.68
N GLY A 245 -1.04 -10.11 -29.10
CA GLY A 245 -1.08 -11.57 -28.98
C GLY A 245 -2.47 -12.08 -28.63
N ASN A 246 -3.44 -11.66 -29.43
CA ASN A 246 -4.84 -12.09 -29.39
C ASN A 246 -4.98 -13.50 -29.99
N GLN A 247 -4.52 -14.54 -29.26
CA GLN A 247 -4.88 -15.92 -29.59
C GLN A 247 -5.74 -16.49 -28.46
N GLY A 248 -6.95 -16.91 -28.82
CA GLY A 248 -7.93 -17.47 -27.89
C GLY A 248 -7.32 -18.59 -27.04
N GLU A 249 -7.30 -18.39 -25.72
CA GLU A 249 -6.86 -19.42 -24.79
C GLU A 249 -7.85 -20.60 -24.85
N SER A 250 -7.34 -21.83 -25.01
CA SER A 250 -8.19 -23.03 -25.01
C SER A 250 -8.85 -23.25 -23.65
N SER A 251 -10.00 -23.91 -23.63
CA SER A 251 -10.81 -24.18 -22.42
C SER A 251 -10.05 -24.90 -21.30
N SER A 252 -8.95 -25.62 -21.60
CA SER A 252 -8.12 -26.33 -20.61
C SER A 252 -6.94 -25.51 -20.05
N ALA A 253 -6.70 -24.30 -20.54
CA ALA A 253 -5.61 -23.43 -20.06
C ALA A 253 -5.78 -22.95 -18.60
N PRO A 254 -7.00 -22.63 -18.10
CA PRO A 254 -7.22 -22.24 -16.71
C PRO A 254 -6.90 -23.36 -15.71
N GLU A 255 -7.28 -24.61 -16.01
CA GLU A 255 -6.97 -25.77 -15.17
C GLU A 255 -5.47 -26.07 -15.14
N ARG A 256 -4.80 -26.00 -16.31
CA ARG A 256 -3.34 -26.15 -16.40
C ARG A 256 -2.59 -25.10 -15.57
N ARG A 257 -3.05 -23.84 -15.57
CA ARG A 257 -2.48 -22.76 -14.72
C ARG A 257 -2.62 -23.03 -13.23
N ARG A 258 -3.82 -23.41 -12.77
CA ARG A 258 -4.05 -23.74 -11.36
C ARG A 258 -3.17 -24.90 -10.92
N ARG A 259 -3.02 -25.91 -11.78
CA ARG A 259 -2.10 -27.03 -11.56
C ARG A 259 -0.65 -26.57 -11.49
N ALA A 260 -0.19 -25.68 -12.37
CA ALA A 260 1.19 -25.18 -12.34
C ALA A 260 1.54 -24.43 -11.04
N MET A 261 0.69 -23.50 -10.60
CA MET A 261 0.91 -22.80 -9.32
C MET A 261 0.83 -23.75 -8.14
N GLN A 262 -0.11 -24.70 -8.15
CA GLN A 262 -0.21 -25.70 -7.09
C GLN A 262 1.07 -26.55 -7.00
N LEU A 263 1.61 -27.02 -8.13
CA LEU A 263 2.87 -27.76 -8.18
C LEU A 263 4.05 -26.94 -7.64
N ILE A 264 4.15 -25.66 -8.00
CA ILE A 264 5.19 -24.76 -7.47
C ILE A 264 5.08 -24.67 -5.94
N LEU A 265 3.87 -24.46 -5.41
CA LEU A 265 3.63 -24.36 -3.98
C LEU A 265 3.90 -25.70 -3.26
N ASP A 266 3.54 -26.83 -3.87
CA ASP A 266 3.78 -28.16 -3.31
C ASP A 266 5.27 -28.44 -3.16
N GLU A 267 6.09 -28.09 -4.16
CA GLU A 267 7.56 -28.20 -4.09
C GLU A 267 8.14 -27.29 -3.01
N ILE A 268 7.69 -26.04 -2.90
CA ILE A 268 8.13 -25.14 -1.82
C ILE A 268 7.77 -25.71 -0.44
N HIS A 269 6.54 -26.24 -0.28
CA HIS A 269 6.12 -26.87 0.96
C HIS A 269 6.92 -28.16 1.26
N GLU A 270 7.39 -28.89 0.24
CA GLU A 270 8.26 -30.04 0.43
C GLU A 270 9.63 -29.64 0.97
N MET A 271 10.26 -28.63 0.37
CA MET A 271 11.52 -28.08 0.85
C MET A 271 11.40 -27.53 2.28
N GLN A 272 10.28 -26.90 2.61
CA GLN A 272 9.98 -26.47 3.98
C GLN A 272 9.99 -27.64 4.97
N ARG A 273 9.40 -28.79 4.62
CA ARG A 273 9.45 -30.00 5.48
C ARG A 273 10.87 -30.55 5.61
N GLU A 274 11.71 -30.41 4.59
CA GLU A 274 13.12 -30.79 4.63
C GLU A 274 13.91 -29.87 5.59
N TRP A 275 13.74 -28.55 5.45
CA TRP A 275 14.40 -27.57 6.32
C TRP A 275 13.94 -27.62 7.77
N GLU A 276 12.68 -27.98 8.04
CA GLU A 276 12.18 -28.20 9.40
C GLU A 276 12.90 -29.34 10.13
N LYS A 277 13.34 -30.36 9.40
CA LYS A 277 14.04 -31.51 9.99
C LYS A 277 15.52 -31.19 10.19
N ASP A 278 16.19 -30.74 9.14
CA ASP A 278 17.66 -30.69 9.08
C ASP A 278 18.22 -29.38 8.50
N GLY A 279 17.39 -28.36 8.29
CA GLY A 279 17.76 -27.14 7.57
C GLY A 279 18.66 -26.15 8.32
N GLN A 280 19.03 -26.42 9.58
CA GLN A 280 19.89 -25.53 10.39
C GLN A 280 19.40 -24.06 10.43
N GLY A 281 18.08 -23.87 10.38
CA GLY A 281 17.44 -22.55 10.36
C GLY A 281 17.32 -21.91 8.97
N GLU A 282 17.76 -22.54 7.89
CA GLU A 282 17.44 -22.13 6.53
C GLU A 282 15.93 -22.21 6.28
N TRP A 283 15.38 -21.23 5.56
CA TRP A 283 13.95 -21.18 5.29
C TRP A 283 13.59 -20.23 4.15
N ALA A 284 12.63 -20.63 3.32
CA ALA A 284 11.97 -19.77 2.35
C ALA A 284 10.48 -20.06 2.24
N GLU A 285 9.68 -19.05 1.91
CA GLU A 285 8.25 -19.18 1.66
C GLU A 285 7.84 -18.41 0.41
N ALA A 286 6.74 -18.85 -0.22
CA ALA A 286 5.99 -18.02 -1.14
C ALA A 286 5.27 -16.90 -0.36
N GLY A 287 5.97 -15.85 0.05
CA GLY A 287 5.41 -14.78 0.87
C GLY A 287 4.28 -14.00 0.19
N ILE A 288 4.28 -13.93 -1.15
CA ILE A 288 3.22 -13.24 -1.91
C ILE A 288 2.80 -14.09 -3.12
N ILE A 289 1.49 -14.38 -3.24
CA ILE A 289 0.92 -15.00 -4.45
C ILE A 289 0.13 -13.94 -5.24
N ASN A 290 0.82 -13.35 -6.22
CA ASN A 290 0.31 -12.23 -7.02
C ASN A 290 -0.75 -12.65 -8.04
N SER A 291 -0.56 -13.78 -8.70
CA SER A 291 -1.49 -14.34 -9.68
C SER A 291 -1.30 -15.85 -9.78
N SER A 292 -2.04 -16.53 -10.65
CA SER A 292 -1.75 -17.94 -10.95
C SER A 292 -0.44 -18.16 -11.74
N LYS A 293 0.28 -17.10 -12.09
CA LYS A 293 1.51 -17.16 -12.89
C LYS A 293 2.72 -16.61 -12.15
N VAL A 294 2.51 -15.73 -11.18
CA VAL A 294 3.57 -14.95 -10.54
C VAL A 294 3.42 -15.06 -9.03
N LEU A 295 4.50 -15.42 -8.36
CA LEU A 295 4.64 -15.36 -6.90
C LEU A 295 5.94 -14.65 -6.53
N VAL A 296 6.07 -14.29 -5.27
CA VAL A 296 7.30 -13.79 -4.67
C VAL A 296 7.73 -14.79 -3.62
N VAL A 297 8.96 -15.29 -3.74
CA VAL A 297 9.60 -16.13 -2.74
C VAL A 297 10.53 -15.26 -1.93
N THR A 298 10.49 -15.43 -0.61
CA THR A 298 11.35 -14.69 0.32
C THR A 298 11.81 -15.60 1.44
N GLY A 299 13.05 -15.39 1.90
CA GLY A 299 13.67 -16.29 2.85
C GLY A 299 15.13 -15.96 3.11
N THR A 300 15.82 -16.86 3.78
CA THR A 300 17.28 -16.87 3.79
C THR A 300 17.79 -17.02 2.35
N HIS A 301 18.96 -16.43 2.10
CA HIS A 301 19.55 -16.41 0.77
C HIS A 301 19.71 -17.82 0.18
N ASP A 302 20.21 -18.77 0.99
CA ASP A 302 20.53 -20.11 0.51
C ASP A 302 19.26 -20.94 0.31
N ALA A 303 18.29 -20.88 1.23
CA ALA A 303 16.98 -21.51 1.01
C ALA A 303 16.28 -20.98 -0.24
N THR A 304 16.26 -19.67 -0.45
CA THR A 304 15.64 -19.07 -1.64
C THR A 304 16.35 -19.51 -2.92
N SER A 305 17.68 -19.57 -2.91
CA SER A 305 18.49 -20.09 -4.03
C SER A 305 18.19 -21.56 -4.34
N GLN A 306 17.98 -22.39 -3.30
CA GLN A 306 17.56 -23.77 -3.46
C GLN A 306 16.16 -23.87 -4.09
N VAL A 307 15.20 -23.01 -3.71
CA VAL A 307 13.87 -22.96 -4.34
C VAL A 307 13.98 -22.66 -5.83
N ILE A 308 14.72 -21.61 -6.19
CA ILE A 308 14.93 -21.21 -7.59
C ILE A 308 15.48 -22.39 -8.37
N THR A 309 16.56 -23.00 -7.88
CA THR A 309 17.24 -24.13 -8.53
C THR A 309 16.29 -25.31 -8.71
N ARG A 310 15.57 -25.72 -7.65
CA ARG A 310 14.66 -26.87 -7.70
C ARG A 310 13.53 -26.64 -8.71
N LEU A 311 12.90 -25.47 -8.69
CA LEU A 311 11.80 -25.14 -9.60
C LEU A 311 12.27 -25.01 -11.07
N GLN A 312 13.49 -24.53 -11.30
CA GLN A 312 14.08 -24.46 -12.65
C GLN A 312 14.40 -25.85 -13.22
N VAL A 313 15.01 -26.73 -12.40
CA VAL A 313 15.32 -28.11 -12.76
C VAL A 313 14.05 -28.90 -13.09
N LEU A 314 12.98 -28.71 -12.32
CA LEU A 314 11.67 -29.32 -12.57
C LEU A 314 10.91 -28.66 -13.73
N GLY A 315 11.42 -27.56 -14.29
CA GLY A 315 10.77 -26.83 -15.37
C GLY A 315 9.45 -26.16 -14.96
N LEU A 316 9.26 -25.88 -13.68
CA LEU A 316 8.02 -25.32 -13.13
C LEU A 316 8.00 -23.79 -13.18
N ALA A 317 9.11 -23.14 -12.82
CA ALA A 317 9.20 -21.68 -12.75
C ALA A 317 10.60 -21.18 -13.11
N ASN A 318 10.67 -19.91 -13.52
CA ASN A 318 11.93 -19.19 -13.65
C ASN A 318 11.89 -17.94 -12.76
N GLU A 319 13.08 -17.54 -12.33
CA GLU A 319 13.32 -16.23 -11.73
C GLU A 319 13.10 -15.11 -12.75
N VAL A 320 12.50 -14.01 -12.27
CA VAL A 320 12.24 -12.81 -13.05
C VAL A 320 13.13 -11.66 -12.58
N MET A 321 13.10 -11.37 -11.28
CA MET A 321 13.88 -10.28 -10.68
C MET A 321 13.95 -10.40 -9.17
N ASP A 322 15.06 -9.96 -8.60
CA ASP A 322 15.17 -9.70 -7.17
C ASP A 322 14.43 -8.42 -6.78
N VAL A 323 13.88 -8.42 -5.57
CA VAL A 323 13.23 -7.27 -4.96
C VAL A 323 14.04 -6.90 -3.71
N PRO A 324 14.64 -5.69 -3.65
CA PRO A 324 15.44 -5.26 -2.51
C PRO A 324 14.53 -4.99 -1.30
N MET A 325 14.25 -6.03 -0.51
CA MET A 325 13.42 -5.95 0.69
C MET A 325 14.30 -5.89 1.95
N PRO A 326 13.99 -5.02 2.93
CA PRO A 326 14.83 -4.85 4.12
C PRO A 326 14.72 -6.04 5.10
N CYS A 327 13.67 -6.84 4.99
CA CYS A 327 13.38 -7.99 5.84
C CYS A 327 12.68 -9.09 5.04
N PRO A 328 12.75 -10.36 5.48
CA PRO A 328 12.01 -11.47 4.88
C PRO A 328 10.53 -11.45 5.31
N PHE A 329 9.81 -10.37 5.02
CA PHE A 329 8.40 -10.19 5.36
C PHE A 329 7.53 -11.29 4.75
N ASN A 330 6.38 -11.55 5.37
CA ASN A 330 5.43 -12.58 4.95
C ASN A 330 6.00 -14.00 5.07
N THR A 331 6.92 -14.20 6.04
CA THR A 331 7.47 -15.51 6.39
C THR A 331 7.55 -15.69 7.90
N ARG A 332 7.69 -16.94 8.34
CA ARG A 332 7.96 -17.26 9.76
C ARG A 332 9.28 -16.69 10.27
N LEU A 333 10.21 -16.29 9.39
CA LEU A 333 11.48 -15.69 9.81
C LEU A 333 11.27 -14.34 10.53
N MET A 334 10.11 -13.70 10.40
CA MET A 334 9.77 -12.45 11.08
C MET A 334 9.10 -12.63 12.45
N VAL A 335 8.95 -13.87 12.96
CA VAL A 335 8.27 -14.12 14.24
C VAL A 335 8.95 -13.40 15.41
N HIS A 336 10.28 -13.25 15.39
CA HIS A 336 11.03 -12.53 16.44
C HIS A 336 10.65 -11.05 16.52
N ALA A 337 10.21 -10.44 15.42
CA ALA A 337 9.84 -9.03 15.35
C ALA A 337 8.38 -8.78 15.77
N GLN A 338 7.53 -9.82 15.86
CA GLN A 338 6.12 -9.67 16.22
C GLN A 338 5.89 -9.01 17.59
N PRO A 339 6.59 -9.37 18.69
CA PRO A 339 6.36 -8.73 19.98
C PRO A 339 6.63 -7.22 19.96
N LEU A 340 7.72 -6.80 19.31
CA LEU A 340 8.06 -5.40 19.12
C LEU A 340 6.99 -4.69 18.28
N PHE A 341 6.60 -5.28 17.16
CA PHE A 341 5.62 -4.67 16.27
C PHE A 341 4.21 -4.61 16.88
N ARG A 342 3.83 -5.61 17.67
CA ARG A 342 2.59 -5.61 18.45
C ARG A 342 2.55 -4.46 19.46
N ASP A 343 3.65 -4.21 20.17
CA ASP A 343 3.75 -3.07 21.10
C ASP A 343 3.56 -1.74 20.34
N ILE A 344 4.23 -1.57 19.20
CA ILE A 344 4.07 -0.40 18.32
C ILE A 344 2.61 -0.23 17.89
N LEU A 345 1.96 -1.30 17.40
CA LEU A 345 0.57 -1.24 16.97
C LEU A 345 -0.40 -0.98 18.12
N SER A 346 -0.12 -1.47 19.33
CA SER A 346 -0.98 -1.24 20.50
C SER A 346 -1.01 0.22 20.95
N ARG A 347 0.02 1.00 20.61
CA ARG A 347 0.14 2.43 20.89
C ARG A 347 -0.52 3.31 19.84
N ALA A 348 -0.72 2.77 18.63
CA ALA A 348 -1.33 3.52 17.54
C ALA A 348 -2.81 3.79 17.80
N GLN A 349 -3.24 5.00 17.47
CA GLN A 349 -4.64 5.39 17.56
C GLN A 349 -5.38 4.96 16.29
N PHE A 350 -6.36 4.08 16.47
CA PHE A 350 -7.27 3.66 15.40
C PHE A 350 -8.64 4.30 15.62
N ASN A 351 -9.13 4.96 14.58
CA ASN A 351 -10.44 5.62 14.60
C ASN A 351 -11.55 4.64 14.18
N PRO A 352 -12.77 4.82 14.70
CA PRO A 352 -13.95 4.19 14.12
C PRO A 352 -14.08 4.59 12.63
N SER A 353 -14.79 3.79 11.82
CA SER A 353 -14.99 4.15 10.41
C SER A 353 -15.65 5.51 10.31
N SER A 354 -14.97 6.45 9.67
CA SER A 354 -15.60 7.66 9.18
C SER A 354 -16.54 7.37 8.00
N THR A 355 -16.29 6.25 7.31
CA THR A 355 -17.05 5.73 6.16
C THR A 355 -17.47 4.28 6.43
N PRO A 356 -18.50 4.03 7.27
CA PRO A 356 -18.87 2.67 7.70
C PRO A 356 -19.34 1.76 6.56
N GLU A 357 -19.73 2.34 5.43
CA GLU A 357 -20.17 1.62 4.23
C GLU A 357 -18.99 1.10 3.38
N ILE A 358 -17.78 1.60 3.62
CA ILE A 358 -16.58 1.23 2.84
C ILE A 358 -15.88 0.06 3.51
N THR A 359 -15.70 -1.00 2.72
CA THR A 359 -14.99 -2.21 3.13
C THR A 359 -13.50 -2.06 2.84
N VAL A 360 -12.67 -2.13 3.88
CA VAL A 360 -11.22 -2.30 3.70
C VAL A 360 -10.93 -3.80 3.70
N MET A 361 -10.34 -4.31 2.62
CA MET A 361 -10.00 -5.72 2.48
C MET A 361 -8.60 -5.99 3.03
N ASP A 362 -8.45 -7.09 3.74
CA ASP A 362 -7.16 -7.63 4.17
C ASP A 362 -6.65 -8.64 3.12
N PRO A 363 -5.48 -8.41 2.49
CA PRO A 363 -4.96 -9.28 1.46
C PRO A 363 -4.37 -10.61 1.98
N CYS A 364 -4.16 -10.76 3.29
CA CYS A 364 -3.67 -12.00 3.91
C CYS A 364 -4.84 -12.99 4.15
N THR A 365 -5.95 -12.50 4.69
CA THR A 365 -7.16 -13.30 4.96
C THR A 365 -8.13 -13.35 3.77
N THR A 366 -8.00 -12.38 2.85
CA THR A 366 -8.92 -12.11 1.72
C THR A 366 -10.32 -11.72 2.16
N GLN A 367 -10.49 -11.23 3.39
CA GLN A 367 -11.79 -10.82 3.95
C GLN A 367 -11.76 -9.34 4.35
N PRO A 368 -12.91 -8.72 4.67
CA PRO A 368 -12.93 -7.43 5.34
C PRO A 368 -12.01 -7.44 6.56
N ILE A 369 -11.17 -6.41 6.70
CA ILE A 369 -10.19 -6.33 7.77
C ILE A 369 -10.90 -6.29 9.13
N GLY A 370 -10.44 -7.16 10.03
CA GLY A 370 -10.98 -7.30 11.38
C GLY A 370 -10.41 -6.28 12.37
N HIS A 371 -10.10 -6.75 13.57
CA HIS A 371 -9.47 -5.94 14.61
C HIS A 371 -8.09 -5.44 14.15
N LEU A 372 -7.96 -4.12 13.93
CA LEU A 372 -6.84 -3.53 13.16
C LEU A 372 -5.44 -3.86 13.71
N PRO A 373 -5.14 -3.71 15.02
CA PRO A 373 -3.82 -4.08 15.53
C PRO A 373 -3.47 -5.55 15.27
N GLN A 374 -4.42 -6.45 15.51
CA GLN A 374 -4.20 -7.88 15.33
C GLN A 374 -4.06 -8.24 13.84
N ALA A 375 -4.94 -7.70 12.99
CA ALA A 375 -4.87 -7.95 11.55
C ALA A 375 -3.54 -7.45 10.98
N LEU A 376 -3.13 -6.22 11.28
CA LEU A 376 -1.89 -5.62 10.79
C LEU A 376 -0.64 -6.36 11.28
N GLU A 377 -0.63 -6.88 12.52
CA GLU A 377 0.49 -7.67 13.04
C GLU A 377 0.73 -8.93 12.19
N THR A 378 -0.34 -9.60 11.76
CA THR A 378 -0.22 -10.85 10.99
C THR A 378 0.48 -10.66 9.64
N HIS A 379 0.50 -9.45 9.09
CA HIS A 379 1.17 -9.15 7.82
C HIS A 379 2.69 -9.35 7.88
N LEU A 380 3.31 -9.40 9.06
CA LEU A 380 4.75 -9.72 9.16
C LEU A 380 5.07 -11.15 8.72
N CYS A 381 4.18 -12.09 9.00
CA CYS A 381 4.45 -13.52 8.84
C CYS A 381 3.48 -14.23 7.90
N SER A 382 2.31 -13.65 7.63
CA SER A 382 1.29 -14.27 6.81
C SER A 382 1.52 -13.99 5.33
N GLN A 383 1.29 -15.01 4.51
CA GLN A 383 1.32 -14.90 3.06
C GLN A 383 0.27 -13.91 2.54
N VAL A 384 0.68 -13.00 1.67
CA VAL A 384 -0.22 -12.10 0.93
C VAL A 384 -0.84 -12.86 -0.24
N ARG A 385 -2.18 -12.99 -0.25
CA ARG A 385 -2.94 -13.79 -1.22
C ARG A 385 -3.63 -12.91 -2.26
N TRP A 386 -2.83 -12.06 -2.92
CA TRP A 386 -3.35 -11.03 -3.82
C TRP A 386 -4.27 -11.57 -4.92
N HIS A 387 -3.89 -12.68 -5.56
CA HIS A 387 -4.73 -13.33 -6.59
C HIS A 387 -6.14 -13.68 -6.07
N LYS A 388 -6.24 -14.16 -4.83
CA LYS A 388 -7.50 -14.57 -4.21
C LYS A 388 -8.31 -13.36 -3.78
N THR A 389 -7.66 -12.32 -3.26
CA THR A 389 -8.30 -11.03 -2.98
C THR A 389 -8.93 -10.43 -4.25
N LEU A 390 -8.20 -10.40 -5.36
CA LEU A 390 -8.73 -9.94 -6.65
C LEU A 390 -9.86 -10.84 -7.16
N SER A 391 -9.68 -12.16 -7.09
CA SER A 391 -10.70 -13.13 -7.52
C SER A 391 -12.02 -12.93 -6.76
N GLN A 392 -11.97 -12.67 -5.45
CA GLN A 392 -13.16 -12.40 -4.65
C GLN A 392 -13.86 -11.11 -5.09
N LEU A 393 -13.10 -10.04 -5.37
CA LEU A 393 -13.64 -8.76 -5.83
C LEU A 393 -14.15 -8.80 -7.28
N CYS A 394 -13.65 -9.71 -8.12
CA CYS A 394 -14.11 -9.85 -9.50
C CYS A 394 -15.30 -10.79 -9.66
N SER A 395 -15.53 -11.71 -8.71
CA SER A 395 -16.54 -12.76 -8.86
C SER A 395 -17.92 -12.31 -8.40
N ASP A 396 -18.08 -12.06 -7.10
CA ASP A 396 -19.37 -11.64 -6.52
C ASP A 396 -19.16 -10.90 -5.18
N PRO A 397 -18.51 -9.72 -5.18
CA PRO A 397 -18.37 -8.94 -3.97
C PRO A 397 -19.72 -8.32 -3.59
N LEU A 398 -19.90 -8.06 -2.29
CA LEU A 398 -21.07 -7.34 -1.76
C LEU A 398 -20.60 -6.03 -1.11
N PRO A 399 -20.96 -4.86 -1.65
CA PRO A 399 -21.69 -4.62 -2.90
C PRO A 399 -20.88 -4.97 -4.17
N GLN A 400 -21.56 -5.20 -5.30
CA GLN A 400 -20.90 -5.49 -6.58
C GLN A 400 -19.93 -4.39 -6.98
N VAL A 401 -18.79 -4.76 -7.58
CA VAL A 401 -17.79 -3.82 -8.09
C VAL A 401 -17.92 -3.72 -9.60
N GLY A 402 -18.25 -2.52 -10.10
CA GLY A 402 -18.33 -2.21 -11.52
C GLY A 402 -17.05 -1.58 -12.09
N ALA A 403 -16.19 -1.03 -11.23
CA ALA A 403 -14.95 -0.40 -11.66
C ALA A 403 -13.83 -0.53 -10.62
N PHE A 404 -12.60 -0.72 -11.09
CA PHE A 404 -11.39 -0.69 -10.28
C PHE A 404 -10.53 0.51 -10.65
N TYR A 405 -9.90 1.12 -9.64
CA TYR A 405 -8.98 2.22 -9.81
C TYR A 405 -7.67 1.90 -9.09
N THR A 406 -6.57 1.81 -9.83
CA THR A 406 -5.24 1.76 -9.23
C THR A 406 -4.77 3.17 -8.89
N VAL A 407 -4.28 3.39 -7.68
CA VAL A 407 -3.84 4.72 -7.24
C VAL A 407 -2.34 4.88 -7.48
N GLY A 408 -1.98 5.71 -8.46
CA GLY A 408 -0.60 6.00 -8.86
C GLY A 408 0.02 4.98 -9.80
N LYS A 409 1.06 5.40 -10.52
CA LYS A 409 1.77 4.56 -11.52
C LYS A 409 2.43 3.32 -10.91
N GLY A 410 2.69 3.32 -9.59
CA GLY A 410 3.31 2.21 -8.86
C GLY A 410 2.39 1.01 -8.75
N ALA A 411 1.09 1.26 -8.88
CA ALA A 411 0.06 0.24 -8.91
C ALA A 411 -0.21 -0.31 -10.32
N LYS A 412 0.57 0.07 -11.35
CA LYS A 412 0.43 -0.47 -12.72
C LYS A 412 0.52 -1.99 -12.75
N GLY A 413 1.43 -2.57 -11.95
CA GLY A 413 1.54 -4.02 -11.78
C GLY A 413 0.25 -4.65 -11.25
N LEU A 414 -0.43 -3.98 -10.31
CA LEU A 414 -1.73 -4.42 -9.80
C LEU A 414 -2.80 -4.41 -10.88
N GLY A 415 -2.81 -3.39 -11.74
CA GLY A 415 -3.74 -3.31 -12.88
C GLY A 415 -3.55 -4.43 -13.90
N VAL A 416 -2.30 -4.85 -14.15
CA VAL A 416 -2.00 -6.01 -15.01
C VAL A 416 -2.52 -7.31 -14.38
N MET A 417 -2.27 -7.52 -13.08
CA MET A 417 -2.74 -8.69 -12.35
C MET A 417 -4.28 -8.74 -12.34
N LEU A 418 -4.94 -7.61 -12.08
CA LEU A 418 -6.39 -7.47 -12.10
C LEU A 418 -6.99 -7.83 -13.47
N ARG A 419 -6.43 -7.31 -14.57
CA ARG A 419 -6.89 -7.66 -15.91
C ARG A 419 -6.81 -9.16 -16.18
N GLY A 420 -5.81 -9.83 -15.61
CA GLY A 420 -5.68 -11.29 -15.64
C GLY A 420 -6.81 -12.03 -14.94
N GLU A 421 -7.33 -11.51 -13.81
CA GLU A 421 -8.45 -12.08 -13.08
C GLU A 421 -9.81 -11.75 -13.73
N ILE A 422 -9.99 -10.54 -14.27
CA ILE A 422 -11.22 -10.14 -14.99
C ILE A 422 -11.47 -11.08 -16.18
N LYS A 423 -10.43 -11.45 -16.93
CA LYS A 423 -10.51 -12.40 -18.06
C LYS A 423 -10.99 -13.80 -17.67
N ARG A 424 -11.03 -14.15 -16.37
CA ARG A 424 -11.47 -15.47 -15.88
C ARG A 424 -12.92 -15.52 -15.47
N ARG A 425 -13.61 -14.38 -15.51
CA ARG A 425 -15.04 -14.32 -15.17
C ARG A 425 -15.83 -15.12 -16.21
N VAL A 426 -16.97 -15.65 -15.77
CA VAL A 426 -17.88 -16.42 -16.62
C VAL A 426 -18.31 -15.60 -17.84
N GLU A 427 -18.49 -16.27 -18.97
CA GLU A 427 -18.98 -15.62 -20.19
C GLU A 427 -20.34 -14.95 -19.93
N GLY A 428 -20.50 -13.71 -20.38
CA GLY A 428 -21.69 -12.89 -20.10
C GLY A 428 -21.68 -12.14 -18.76
N ALA A 429 -20.62 -12.24 -17.95
CA ALA A 429 -20.50 -11.42 -16.74
C ALA A 429 -20.48 -9.91 -17.08
N PRO A 430 -21.10 -9.04 -16.26
CA PRO A 430 -21.14 -7.59 -16.51
C PRO A 430 -19.74 -7.00 -16.67
N GLU A 431 -19.53 -6.10 -17.62
CA GLU A 431 -18.22 -5.48 -17.85
C GLU A 431 -17.70 -4.77 -16.59
N ILE A 432 -16.40 -4.89 -16.33
CA ILE A 432 -15.72 -4.21 -15.22
C ILE A 432 -14.68 -3.27 -15.82
N GLU A 433 -14.79 -2.01 -15.45
CA GLU A 433 -13.85 -0.99 -15.90
C GLU A 433 -12.57 -1.00 -15.05
N VAL A 434 -11.42 -0.73 -15.67
CA VAL A 434 -10.13 -0.55 -14.97
C VAL A 434 -9.53 0.80 -15.35
N ARG A 435 -9.39 1.68 -14.37
CA ARG A 435 -8.81 3.03 -14.52
C ARG A 435 -7.61 3.22 -13.59
N GLU A 436 -6.88 4.31 -13.79
CA GLU A 436 -5.71 4.67 -12.99
C GLU A 436 -5.87 6.13 -12.52
N TYR A 437 -5.65 6.41 -11.24
CA TYR A 437 -5.58 7.77 -10.71
C TYR A 437 -4.13 8.27 -10.67
N GLY A 438 -3.93 9.59 -10.82
CA GLY A 438 -2.60 10.21 -10.76
C GLY A 438 -1.71 9.95 -11.99
N ARG A 439 -2.29 9.52 -13.12
CA ARG A 439 -1.64 9.53 -14.43
C ARG A 439 -2.13 10.77 -15.20
N GLU A 440 -1.29 11.33 -16.07
CA GLU A 440 -1.85 12.15 -17.15
C GLU A 440 -2.88 11.29 -17.89
N GLU A 441 -4.09 11.80 -18.13
CA GLU A 441 -4.80 11.34 -19.32
C GLU A 441 -3.78 11.47 -20.45
N GLU A 442 -3.57 10.42 -21.25
CA GLU A 442 -2.78 10.58 -22.47
C GLU A 442 -3.47 11.67 -23.27
N ASP A 443 -2.96 12.89 -23.08
CA ASP A 443 -3.69 14.10 -23.34
C ASP A 443 -4.00 14.09 -24.83
N GLU A 444 -5.20 14.55 -25.17
CA GLU A 444 -5.64 14.90 -26.51
C GLU A 444 -4.57 15.61 -27.37
N TRP A 445 -3.50 16.13 -26.77
CA TRP A 445 -2.26 16.59 -27.39
C TRP A 445 -1.56 15.56 -28.30
N VAL A 446 -1.44 14.28 -27.89
CA VAL A 446 -0.84 13.23 -28.75
C VAL A 446 -1.81 12.86 -29.89
N LYS A 447 -3.12 12.82 -29.60
CA LYS A 447 -4.16 12.58 -30.62
C LYS A 447 -4.31 13.76 -31.60
N ARG A 448 -4.02 14.99 -31.19
CA ARG A 448 -3.99 16.21 -32.04
C ARG A 448 -2.71 16.36 -32.87
N LYS A 449 -1.60 15.72 -32.50
CA LYS A 449 -0.38 15.68 -33.32
C LYS A 449 -0.35 14.54 -34.33
N LEU A 450 -1.24 13.55 -34.16
CA LEU A 450 -1.39 12.39 -35.04
C LEU A 450 -2.64 12.48 -35.95
N ARG A 451 -3.34 13.62 -35.92
CA ARG A 451 -4.33 14.06 -36.92
C ARG A 451 -3.79 15.30 -37.60
#